data_AF-A0A1F9QQM8-F1
#
_entry.id   AF-A0A1F9QQM8-F1
#
_cell.length_a   1.000
_cell.length_b   1.000
_cell.length_c   1.000
_cell.angle_alpha   90.00
_cell.angle_beta   90.00
_cell.angle_gamma   90.00
#
_symmetry.space_group_name_H-M   'P 1'
#
loop_
_entity.id
_entity.type
_entity.pdbx_description
1 polymer ?
#
loop_
_entity_poly.entity_id
_entity_poly.type
_entity_poly.pdbx_seq_one_letter_code
_entity_poly.pdbx_strand_id
1 'polypeptide(L)'
;MKIAFRKGFTLVEVVVASMVLVMVAVTCASLLLSTFTSFPKEKIRYQAAQEAASLKEELKNYVTEDRSTTAGAPGNPPSWHLPDDSSCANCWALAAGTHTVTNRLPLEMRQTYGATMSYFVKTTLYQGKEMRDVNVSINYTVP
;
A
#
# COMPACT_ATOMS: atom_id res chain seq x y z
N MET A 1 34.31 -35.26 -48.10
CA MET A 1 33.12 -35.71 -47.37
C MET A 1 31.90 -35.00 -47.98
N LYS A 2 31.04 -35.71 -48.72
CA LYS A 2 29.89 -35.10 -49.41
C LYS A 2 28.67 -35.20 -48.50
N ILE A 3 28.17 -34.06 -48.03
CA ILE A 3 26.94 -33.98 -47.24
C ILE A 3 25.77 -34.16 -48.21
N ALA A 4 25.10 -35.31 -48.14
CA ALA A 4 23.93 -35.60 -48.97
C ALA A 4 22.69 -34.92 -48.39
N PHE A 5 22.22 -33.85 -49.03
CA PHE A 5 20.96 -33.19 -48.67
C PHE A 5 19.76 -34.09 -49.03
N ARG A 6 19.10 -34.65 -48.01
CA ARG A 6 17.85 -35.41 -48.18
C ARG A 6 16.67 -34.44 -48.28
N LYS A 7 15.99 -34.41 -49.43
CA LYS A 7 14.87 -33.51 -49.76
C LYS A 7 13.58 -33.69 -48.91
N GLY A 8 13.57 -34.54 -47.89
CA GLY A 8 12.42 -34.77 -47.00
C GLY A 8 12.51 -34.09 -45.63
N PHE A 9 13.65 -33.48 -45.29
CA PHE A 9 13.90 -32.89 -43.96
C PHE A 9 13.40 -31.44 -43.81
N THR A 10 13.14 -30.74 -44.91
CA THR A 10 12.78 -29.32 -44.90
C THR A 10 11.39 -29.05 -44.34
N LEU A 11 10.43 -29.95 -44.54
CA LEU A 11 9.08 -29.77 -44.01
C LEU A 11 9.05 -29.91 -42.48
N VAL A 12 9.76 -30.91 -41.94
CA VAL A 12 9.88 -31.12 -40.49
C VAL A 12 10.60 -29.95 -39.83
N GLU A 13 11.67 -29.45 -40.44
CA GLU A 13 12.44 -28.31 -39.94
C GLU A 13 11.58 -27.04 -39.85
N VAL A 14 10.79 -26.73 -40.88
CA VAL A 14 9.87 -25.58 -40.88
C VAL A 14 8.76 -25.74 -39.83
N VAL A 15 8.22 -26.95 -39.67
CA VAL A 15 7.20 -27.22 -38.65
C VAL A 15 7.79 -27.06 -37.24
N VAL A 16 8.97 -27.61 -36.97
CA VAL A 16 9.62 -27.46 -35.66
C VAL A 16 9.99 -26.00 -35.40
N ALA A 17 10.54 -25.29 -36.38
CA ALA A 17 10.88 -23.88 -36.26
C ALA A 17 9.64 -23.01 -35.98
N SER A 18 8.52 -23.26 -36.67
CA SER A 18 7.27 -22.54 -36.42
C SER A 18 6.68 -22.84 -35.04
N MET A 19 6.74 -24.09 -34.56
CA MET A 19 6.29 -24.43 -33.19
C MET A 19 7.12 -23.72 -32.13
N VAL A 20 8.45 -23.70 -32.28
CA VAL A 20 9.35 -22.99 -31.35
C VAL A 20 9.07 -21.49 -31.37
N LEU A 21 8.89 -20.89 -32.54
CA LEU A 21 8.60 -19.47 -32.68
C LEU A 21 7.27 -19.08 -32.01
N VAL A 22 6.23 -19.90 -32.17
CA VAL A 22 4.94 -19.69 -31.50
C VAL A 22 5.08 -19.79 -29.97
N MET A 23 5.83 -20.78 -29.46
CA MET A 23 6.07 -20.90 -28.01
C MET A 23 6.80 -19.67 -27.44
N VAL A 24 7.81 -19.17 -28.15
CA VAL A 24 8.53 -17.95 -27.74
C VAL A 24 7.60 -16.74 -27.77
N ALA A 25 6.79 -16.58 -28.81
CA ALA A 25 5.83 -15.48 -28.89
C ALA A 25 4.81 -15.50 -27.74
N VAL A 26 4.26 -16.67 -27.42
CA VAL A 26 3.28 -16.84 -26.33
C VAL A 26 3.90 -16.56 -24.96
N THR A 27 5.13 -17.02 -24.72
CA THR A 27 5.82 -16.77 -23.44
C THR A 27 6.14 -15.29 -23.24
N CYS A 28 6.66 -14.60 -24.25
CA CYS A 28 6.89 -13.15 -24.20
C CYS A 28 5.58 -12.37 -23.99
N ALA A 29 4.51 -12.72 -24.71
CA ALA A 29 3.21 -12.08 -24.55
C ALA A 29 2.63 -12.28 -23.13
N SER A 30 2.77 -13.49 -22.58
CA SER A 30 2.30 -13.82 -21.23
C SER A 30 3.06 -13.04 -20.16
N LEU A 31 4.38 -12.93 -20.29
CA LEU A 31 5.21 -12.13 -19.38
C LEU A 31 4.81 -10.66 -19.41
N LEU A 32 4.69 -10.07 -20.60
CA LEU A 32 4.29 -8.67 -20.75
C LEU A 32 2.92 -8.43 -20.11
N LEU A 33 1.91 -9.26 -20.42
CA LEU A 33 0.57 -9.12 -19.85
C LEU A 33 0.58 -9.26 -18.31
N SER A 34 1.35 -10.20 -17.77
CA SER A 34 1.51 -10.36 -16.33
C SER A 34 2.17 -9.15 -15.67
N THR A 35 3.08 -8.47 -16.38
CA THR A 35 3.76 -7.28 -15.84
C THR A 35 2.80 -6.08 -15.84
N PHE A 36 2.10 -5.85 -16.95
CA PHE A 36 1.14 -4.75 -17.08
C PHE A 36 -0.02 -4.84 -16.10
N THR A 37 -0.51 -6.05 -15.80
CA THR A 37 -1.59 -6.25 -14.83
C THR A 37 -1.13 -6.12 -13.37
N SER A 38 0.18 -6.22 -13.10
CA SER A 38 0.75 -6.13 -11.74
C SER A 38 1.10 -4.70 -11.32
N PHE A 39 1.56 -3.85 -12.24
CA PHE A 39 2.03 -2.50 -11.90
C PHE A 39 1.03 -1.62 -11.13
N PRO A 40 -0.27 -1.54 -11.50
CA PRO A 40 -1.23 -0.71 -10.76
C PRO A 40 -1.43 -1.18 -9.32
N LYS A 41 -1.42 -2.50 -9.10
CA LYS A 41 -1.56 -3.13 -7.78
C LYS A 41 -0.37 -2.85 -6.88
N GLU A 42 0.83 -2.87 -7.46
CA GLU A 42 2.05 -2.56 -6.71
C GLU A 42 2.16 -1.08 -6.39
N LYS A 43 1.82 -0.19 -7.34
CA LYS A 43 1.81 1.26 -7.13
C LYS A 43 0.93 1.65 -5.94
N ILE A 44 -0.31 1.17 -5.89
CA ILE A 44 -1.23 1.50 -4.78
C ILE A 44 -0.76 0.93 -3.44
N ARG A 45 -0.24 -0.31 -3.43
CA ARG A 45 0.31 -0.92 -2.21
C ARG A 45 1.49 -0.13 -1.67
N TYR A 46 2.37 0.31 -2.56
CA TYR A 46 3.53 1.13 -2.20
C TYR A 46 3.09 2.48 -1.62
N GLN A 47 2.18 3.19 -2.30
CA GLN A 47 1.67 4.47 -1.81
C GLN A 47 0.93 4.32 -0.48
N ALA A 48 0.07 3.31 -0.34
CA ALA A 48 -0.62 3.02 0.91
C ALA A 48 0.38 2.74 2.06
N ALA A 49 1.41 1.93 1.82
CA ALA A 49 2.43 1.63 2.81
C ALA A 49 3.22 2.88 3.22
N GLN A 50 3.54 3.76 2.27
CA GLN A 50 4.22 5.02 2.52
C GLN A 50 3.37 5.96 3.40
N GLU A 51 2.08 6.13 3.09
CA GLU A 51 1.17 6.95 3.89
C GLU A 51 0.96 6.36 5.30
N ALA A 52 0.83 5.04 5.41
CA ALA A 52 0.75 4.37 6.71
C ALA A 52 2.02 4.57 7.54
N ALA A 53 3.20 4.51 6.93
CA ALA A 53 4.46 4.78 7.61
C ALA A 53 4.56 6.25 8.04
N SER A 54 4.21 7.19 7.16
CA SER A 54 4.16 8.63 7.47
C SER A 54 3.25 8.92 8.66
N LEU A 55 2.04 8.34 8.67
CA LEU A 55 1.10 8.51 9.79
C LEU A 55 1.69 7.97 11.09
N LYS A 56 2.34 6.79 11.06
CA LYS A 56 2.99 6.23 12.26
C LYS A 56 4.09 7.13 12.80
N GLU A 57 4.93 7.69 11.94
CA GLU A 57 5.96 8.64 12.37
C GLU A 57 5.35 9.91 12.97
N GLU A 58 4.27 10.42 12.39
CA GLU A 58 3.58 11.58 12.94
C GLU A 58 2.94 11.27 14.29
N LEU A 59 2.27 10.12 14.45
CA LEU A 59 1.65 9.70 15.71
C LEU A 59 2.64 9.55 16.87
N LYS A 60 3.94 9.32 16.59
CA LYS A 60 4.98 9.33 17.64
C LYS A 60 5.12 10.70 18.31
N ASN A 61 4.84 11.79 17.60
CA ASN A 61 4.90 13.14 18.17
C ASN A 61 3.76 13.40 19.16
N TYR A 62 2.68 12.61 19.11
CA TYR A 62 1.52 12.74 19.99
C TYR A 62 1.63 11.87 21.25
N VAL A 63 2.76 11.18 21.45
CA VAL A 63 3.03 10.38 22.66
C VAL A 63 3.36 11.33 23.81
N THR A 64 2.38 11.57 24.67
CA THR A 64 2.50 12.40 25.86
C THR A 64 1.68 11.81 27.02
N GLU A 65 2.13 12.06 28.24
CA GLU A 65 1.35 11.80 29.46
C GLU A 65 0.44 12.98 29.80
N ASP A 66 0.85 14.20 29.44
CA ASP A 66 0.09 15.42 29.65
C ASP A 66 -0.76 15.75 28.41
N ARG A 67 -2.09 15.79 28.61
CA ARG A 67 -3.08 16.12 27.58
C ARG A 67 -3.51 17.58 27.61
N SER A 68 -2.91 18.38 28.48
CA SER A 68 -3.18 19.81 28.52
C SER A 68 -2.72 20.48 27.22
N THR A 69 -3.52 21.40 26.70
CA THR A 69 -3.20 22.18 25.49
C THR A 69 -2.09 23.17 25.82
N THR A 70 -0.84 22.82 25.53
CA THR A 70 0.33 23.69 25.71
C THR A 70 0.78 24.27 24.38
N ALA A 71 1.50 25.39 24.40
CA ALA A 71 1.93 26.12 23.19
C ALA A 71 2.89 25.33 22.27
N GLY A 72 3.35 24.14 22.68
CA GLY A 72 4.16 23.22 21.87
C GLY A 72 3.46 21.91 21.51
N ALA A 73 2.17 21.77 21.81
CA ALA A 73 1.42 20.57 21.47
C ALA A 73 1.25 20.44 19.95
N PRO A 74 1.45 19.24 19.37
CA PRO A 74 1.20 19.00 17.96
C PRO A 74 -0.30 19.15 17.62
N GLY A 75 -0.58 19.53 16.38
CA GLY A 75 -1.91 19.93 15.90
C GLY A 75 -2.04 21.45 15.73
N ASN A 76 -2.97 21.89 14.89
CA ASN A 76 -3.26 23.32 14.68
C ASN A 76 -4.79 23.56 14.76
N PRO A 77 -5.31 24.22 15.82
CA PRO A 77 -4.57 24.77 16.97
C PRO A 77 -3.91 23.68 17.85
N PRO A 78 -2.93 24.02 18.72
CA PRO A 78 -2.23 23.06 19.59
C PRO A 78 -3.21 22.33 20.51
N SER A 79 -3.58 21.10 20.13
CA SER A 79 -4.70 20.39 20.73
C SER A 79 -4.44 18.90 20.95
N TRP A 80 -3.23 18.43 20.66
CA TRP A 80 -2.89 17.00 20.63
C TRP A 80 -3.81 16.18 19.71
N HIS A 81 -4.55 16.87 18.85
CA HIS A 81 -5.46 16.31 17.88
C HIS A 81 -4.75 16.22 16.54
N LEU A 82 -4.96 15.09 15.87
CA LEU A 82 -4.46 14.89 14.52
C LEU A 82 -5.41 15.60 13.53
N PRO A 83 -4.94 16.59 12.76
CA PRO A 83 -5.81 17.49 11.99
C PRO A 83 -6.63 16.80 10.89
N ASP A 84 -6.17 15.64 10.41
CA ASP A 84 -6.85 14.87 9.36
C ASP A 84 -7.90 13.89 9.91
N ASP A 85 -8.06 13.83 11.23
CA ASP A 85 -8.95 12.89 11.89
C ASP A 85 -10.40 13.38 11.91
N SER A 86 -11.23 12.77 11.09
CA SER A 86 -12.65 13.10 11.00
C SER A 86 -13.51 12.39 12.05
N SER A 87 -12.96 11.47 12.82
CA SER A 87 -13.74 10.65 13.76
C SER A 87 -14.16 11.43 14.99
N CYS A 88 -13.32 12.37 15.45
CA CYS A 88 -13.69 13.29 16.50
C CYS A 88 -12.78 14.54 16.49
N ALA A 89 -13.41 15.71 16.65
CA ALA A 89 -12.77 17.01 16.42
C ALA A 89 -11.89 17.53 17.57
N ASN A 90 -12.06 16.99 18.79
CA ASN A 90 -11.39 17.48 20.01
C ASN A 90 -10.77 16.35 20.84
N CYS A 91 -10.54 15.19 20.24
CA CYS A 91 -9.89 14.08 20.93
C CYS A 91 -8.39 14.09 20.66
N TRP A 92 -7.69 13.62 21.68
CA TRP A 92 -6.29 13.26 21.58
C TRP A 92 -6.10 12.18 20.51
N ALA A 93 -5.10 12.35 19.65
CA ALA A 93 -4.78 11.41 18.58
C ALA A 93 -4.50 9.98 19.09
N LEU A 94 -4.01 9.82 20.33
CA LEU A 94 -3.77 8.50 20.93
C LEU A 94 -4.88 8.06 21.91
N ALA A 95 -6.06 8.69 21.83
CA ALA A 95 -7.23 8.22 22.58
C ALA A 95 -7.62 6.80 22.12
N ALA A 96 -7.99 5.95 23.07
CA ALA A 96 -8.42 4.59 22.75
C ALA A 96 -9.65 4.60 21.84
N GLY A 97 -9.62 3.82 20.76
CA GLY A 97 -10.70 3.77 19.78
C GLY A 97 -10.21 3.74 18.35
N THR A 98 -11.16 3.86 17.42
CA THR A 98 -10.91 3.92 15.98
C THR A 98 -11.00 5.34 15.50
N HIS A 99 -9.99 5.76 14.77
CA HIS A 99 -9.83 7.10 14.22
C HIS A 99 -9.76 7.05 12.71
N THR A 100 -10.39 8.00 12.03
CA THR A 100 -10.55 7.97 10.57
C THR A 100 -9.80 9.13 9.94
N VAL A 101 -8.78 8.80 9.15
CA VAL A 101 -7.86 9.78 8.55
C VAL A 101 -7.81 9.64 7.04
N THR A 102 -8.93 9.26 6.45
CA THR A 102 -9.07 9.05 5.00
C THR A 102 -8.61 10.26 4.19
N ASN A 103 -8.82 11.48 4.70
CA ASN A 103 -8.42 12.72 4.01
C ASN A 103 -6.92 12.86 3.77
N ARG A 104 -6.09 12.14 4.55
CA ARG A 104 -4.65 12.10 4.37
C ARG A 104 -4.23 11.38 3.09
N LEU A 105 -5.04 10.42 2.63
CA LEU A 105 -4.72 9.68 1.40
C LEU A 105 -4.80 10.63 0.18
N PRO A 106 -3.89 10.45 -0.81
CA PRO A 106 -3.95 11.16 -2.08
C PRO A 106 -5.32 11.06 -2.74
N LEU A 107 -5.75 12.14 -3.40
CA LEU A 107 -7.07 12.19 -4.03
C LEU A 107 -7.29 11.06 -5.05
N GLU A 108 -6.25 10.72 -5.82
CA GLU A 108 -6.23 9.59 -6.77
C GLU A 108 -6.61 8.27 -6.07
N MET A 109 -6.02 7.98 -4.90
CA MET A 109 -6.31 6.75 -4.17
C MET A 109 -7.77 6.70 -3.68
N ARG A 110 -8.28 7.83 -3.17
CA ARG A 110 -9.65 7.92 -2.67
C ARG A 110 -10.70 7.77 -3.77
N GLN A 111 -10.51 8.46 -4.90
CA GLN A 111 -11.51 8.50 -5.97
C GLN A 111 -11.44 7.27 -6.88
N THR A 112 -10.24 6.81 -7.22
CA THR A 112 -10.06 5.70 -8.18
C THR A 112 -10.24 4.34 -7.54
N TYR A 113 -9.83 4.18 -6.27
CA TYR A 113 -9.79 2.88 -5.59
C TYR A 113 -10.67 2.80 -4.35
N GLY A 114 -11.49 3.83 -4.09
CA GLY A 114 -12.32 3.91 -2.88
C GLY A 114 -11.51 3.79 -1.60
N ALA A 115 -10.24 4.21 -1.62
CA ALA A 115 -9.32 3.95 -0.50
C ALA A 115 -9.74 4.73 0.75
N THR A 116 -9.75 4.04 1.88
CA THR A 116 -10.04 4.58 3.21
C THR A 116 -8.90 4.23 4.15
N MET A 117 -8.60 5.14 5.07
CA MET A 117 -7.51 4.97 6.04
C MET A 117 -8.04 5.23 7.44
N SER A 118 -7.75 4.30 8.33
CA SER A 118 -8.07 4.42 9.74
C SER A 118 -6.93 3.87 10.59
N TYR A 119 -6.86 4.32 11.84
CA TYR A 119 -5.97 3.73 12.82
C TYR A 119 -6.75 3.42 14.09
N PHE A 120 -6.37 2.32 14.73
CA PHE A 120 -6.97 1.85 15.97
C PHE A 120 -5.93 1.94 17.08
N VAL A 121 -6.30 2.58 18.19
CA VAL A 121 -5.45 2.72 19.35
C VAL A 121 -5.97 1.83 20.47
N LYS A 122 -5.15 0.89 20.90
CA LYS A 122 -5.40 0.02 22.04
C LYS A 122 -4.52 0.44 23.21
N THR A 123 -5.10 0.44 24.40
CA THR A 123 -4.34 0.70 25.63
C THR A 123 -3.96 -0.64 26.24
N THR A 124 -2.68 -0.86 26.47
CA THR A 124 -2.15 -2.07 27.10
C THR A 124 -1.26 -1.68 28.26
N LEU A 125 -1.27 -2.48 29.33
CA LEU A 125 -0.35 -2.29 30.44
C LEU A 125 0.91 -3.11 30.17
N TYR A 126 2.06 -2.45 30.14
CA TYR A 126 3.35 -3.09 30.06
C TYR A 126 4.19 -2.68 31.27
N GLN A 127 4.53 -3.66 32.11
CA GLN A 127 5.27 -3.42 33.37
C GLN A 127 4.64 -2.36 34.27
N GLY A 128 3.30 -2.33 34.35
CA GLY A 128 2.56 -1.37 35.19
C GLY A 128 2.45 0.04 34.61
N LYS A 129 2.99 0.29 33.40
CA LYS A 129 2.83 1.54 32.67
C LYS A 129 1.83 1.37 31.54
N GLU A 130 0.98 2.38 31.32
CA GLU A 130 0.09 2.42 30.17
C GLU A 130 0.90 2.65 28.90
N MET A 131 0.80 1.72 27.95
CA MET A 131 1.30 1.84 26.59
C MET A 131 0.10 1.94 25.63
N ARG A 132 0.30 2.70 24.56
CA ARG A 132 -0.68 2.85 23.48
C ARG A 132 -0.13 2.11 22.27
N ASP A 133 -0.81 1.04 21.89
CA ASP A 133 -0.52 0.27 20.68
C ASP A 133 -1.37 0.81 19.53
N VAL A 134 -0.75 1.09 18.39
CA VAL A 134 -1.38 1.75 17.24
C VAL A 134 -1.31 0.81 16.05
N ASN A 135 -2.49 0.41 15.57
CA ASN A 135 -2.62 -0.38 14.36
C ASN A 135 -3.24 0.48 13.24
N VAL A 136 -2.51 0.67 12.14
CA VAL A 136 -2.96 1.44 10.99
C VAL A 136 -3.48 0.48 9.93
N SER A 137 -4.69 0.73 9.45
CA SER A 137 -5.35 -0.04 8.40
C SER A 137 -5.71 0.85 7.22
N ILE A 138 -5.46 0.35 6.01
CA ILE A 138 -5.88 0.99 4.76
C ILE A 138 -6.70 -0.05 3.99
N ASN A 139 -7.96 0.29 3.72
CA ASN A 139 -8.85 -0.53 2.92
C ASN A 139 -9.02 0.13 1.55
N TYR A 140 -8.87 -0.64 0.49
CA TYR A 140 -9.06 -0.17 -0.89
C TYR A 140 -9.57 -1.32 -1.75
N THR A 141 -10.24 -0.98 -2.85
CA THR A 141 -10.68 -1.94 -3.85
C THR A 141 -9.84 -1.76 -5.11
N VAL A 142 -9.21 -2.83 -5.56
CA VAL A 142 -8.57 -2.84 -6.88
C VAL A 142 -9.62 -3.30 -7.89
N PRO A 143 -9.89 -2.52 -8.96
CA PRO A 143 -10.76 -2.96 -10.04
C PRO A 143 -10.22 -4.19 -10.79
#